data_AF-A0A838RCA7-F1
#
_entry.id   AF-A0A838RCA7-F1
#
_cell.length_a   1.000
_cell.length_b   1.000
_cell.length_c   1.000
_cell.angle_alpha   90.00
_cell.angle_beta   90.00
_cell.angle_gamma   90.00
#
_symmetry.space_group_name_H-M   'P 1'
#
loop_
_entity.id
_entity.type
_entity.pdbx_description
1 polymer ?
#
loop_
_entity_poly.entity_id
_entity_poly.type
_entity_poly.pdbx_seq_one_letter_code
_entity_poly.pdbx_strand_id
1 'polypeptide(L)'
;MIAPNGHTANGYAAALAANQLHGLPLIPSHYQRLRDVWGLSDDTIREAGIRSSDDVGEIAALLNRKRFDRGCGAAIVFPYHDESGAVVQHSVRPSNPPVNKKSGKPQKYLCPSGVPVRLYVPPRTFPILADAAARLVITEGVPKALAATQHGFHCVGLSGVDCWHAKRKLTLLPDLDRIAWRDREVYIAFDSDAVENENVGRNERELAAVLNTHGARVKIVRIPAGPPDADGKPAKMGVDDYLVAHGPAEFQKLLERAEDPTAPEAGEFMESAADMDPAIEAEHALATVKVGELSKLRFWRGSWYWWSIGRYAEKPPEEVRAEIVNQLNRRWLSLRSRHVSDLFEHLKAKSILPTAVEPPAWLGAPPNGWAADECLATKNSIVHLPSLIGGLPVCEVAASPAFLTTNATDFALDLNARRPVAWLQFLMELWGDDPESIEAIQEWMGYLLTHDTRQQKLLLLVGPKRSGKGTIARVLTALVGKGNVAAPTLGGLATNFGVWPLIGKSVAIISDARLSGRAD
;
A
#
# COMPACT_ATOMS: atom_id res chain seq x y z
N MET A 1 -49.09 -33.83 -9.06
CA MET A 1 -49.95 -34.53 -8.09
C MET A 1 -49.08 -35.43 -7.24
N ILE A 2 -48.77 -35.01 -6.02
CA ILE A 2 -48.28 -35.85 -4.93
C ILE A 2 -49.09 -35.39 -3.70
N ALA A 3 -49.79 -36.31 -3.07
CA ALA A 3 -50.74 -36.05 -1.99
C ALA A 3 -50.02 -35.69 -0.67
N PRO A 4 -50.68 -34.93 0.24
CA PRO A 4 -50.09 -34.47 1.49
C PRO A 4 -50.27 -35.51 2.60
N ASN A 5 -49.18 -35.97 3.21
CA ASN A 5 -49.25 -36.68 4.48
C ASN A 5 -49.23 -35.65 5.61
N GLY A 6 -50.38 -35.50 6.25
CA GLY A 6 -50.57 -34.62 7.38
C GLY A 6 -49.77 -35.06 8.59
N HIS A 7 -49.15 -34.08 9.25
CA HIS A 7 -49.14 -33.94 10.70
C HIS A 7 -48.90 -32.45 11.03
N THR A 8 -49.68 -31.95 12.00
CA THR A 8 -49.55 -30.65 12.71
C THR A 8 -49.86 -29.34 11.98
N ALA A 9 -50.88 -29.28 11.12
CA ALA A 9 -51.36 -27.98 10.57
C ALA A 9 -52.37 -27.24 11.48
N ASN A 10 -53.02 -27.92 12.43
CA ASN A 10 -54.21 -27.36 13.12
C ASN A 10 -53.94 -26.51 14.37
N GLY A 11 -52.77 -26.63 15.02
CA GLY A 11 -52.40 -25.76 16.16
C GLY A 11 -51.72 -24.45 15.74
N TYR A 12 -51.13 -24.43 14.54
CA TYR A 12 -50.20 -23.40 14.10
C TYR A 12 -50.87 -22.25 13.34
N ALA A 13 -51.86 -22.55 12.50
CA ALA A 13 -52.74 -21.52 11.94
C ALA A 13 -53.47 -20.73 13.04
N ALA A 14 -53.75 -21.37 14.19
CA ALA A 14 -54.33 -20.71 15.36
C ALA A 14 -53.34 -19.80 16.12
N ALA A 15 -52.04 -20.14 16.15
CA ALA A 15 -50.99 -19.28 16.75
C ALA A 15 -50.59 -18.11 15.84
N LEU A 16 -50.58 -18.32 14.51
CA LEU A 16 -50.43 -17.26 13.51
C LEU A 16 -51.67 -16.33 13.50
N ALA A 17 -52.87 -16.89 13.71
CA ALA A 17 -54.11 -16.13 13.90
C ALA A 17 -54.17 -15.39 15.26
N ALA A 18 -53.54 -15.91 16.32
CA ALA A 18 -53.53 -15.26 17.63
C ALA A 18 -52.79 -13.90 17.65
N ASN A 19 -51.82 -13.68 16.75
CA ASN A 19 -51.16 -12.38 16.59
C ASN A 19 -51.83 -11.45 15.55
N GLN A 20 -52.96 -11.87 14.95
CA GLN A 20 -53.83 -10.96 14.19
C GLN A 20 -54.41 -9.82 15.06
N LEU A 21 -54.26 -9.87 16.39
CA LEU A 21 -54.53 -8.75 17.29
C LEU A 21 -53.65 -7.51 17.02
N HIS A 22 -52.44 -7.67 16.44
CA HIS A 22 -51.50 -6.58 16.11
C HIS A 22 -51.14 -6.50 14.61
N GLY A 23 -51.60 -7.45 13.79
CA GLY A 23 -51.36 -7.47 12.34
C GLY A 23 -49.90 -7.70 11.92
N LEU A 24 -49.11 -8.42 12.73
CA LEU A 24 -47.69 -8.71 12.49
C LEU A 24 -47.42 -10.23 12.36
N PRO A 25 -46.58 -10.68 11.40
CA PRO A 25 -46.30 -12.09 11.14
C PRO A 25 -45.30 -12.70 12.14
N LEU A 26 -45.62 -12.65 13.44
CA LEU A 26 -44.74 -13.07 14.53
C LEU A 26 -45.39 -14.12 15.44
N ILE A 27 -44.58 -15.04 15.96
CA ILE A 27 -44.95 -15.93 17.06
C ILE A 27 -44.98 -15.10 18.36
N PRO A 28 -45.91 -15.34 19.31
CA PRO A 28 -46.05 -14.50 20.52
C PRO A 28 -44.75 -14.29 21.31
N SER A 29 -43.94 -15.33 21.50
CA SER A 29 -42.66 -15.23 22.22
C SER A 29 -41.60 -14.41 21.46
N HIS A 30 -41.65 -14.40 20.13
CA HIS A 30 -40.78 -13.57 19.30
C HIS A 30 -41.22 -12.11 19.33
N TYR A 31 -42.53 -11.87 19.29
CA TYR A 31 -43.11 -10.53 19.44
C TYR A 31 -42.76 -9.93 20.81
N GLN A 32 -43.00 -10.66 21.91
CA GLN A 32 -42.60 -10.25 23.26
C GLN A 32 -41.11 -9.93 23.32
N ARG A 33 -40.24 -10.75 22.70
CA ARG A 33 -38.82 -10.43 22.64
C ARG A 33 -38.53 -9.12 21.89
N LEU A 34 -39.15 -8.90 20.74
CA LEU A 34 -38.96 -7.68 19.95
C LEU A 34 -39.41 -6.42 20.71
N ARG A 35 -40.54 -6.51 21.42
CA ARG A 35 -41.09 -5.43 22.24
C ARG A 35 -40.35 -5.21 23.55
N ASP A 36 -40.22 -6.26 24.35
CA ASP A 36 -39.82 -6.16 25.76
C ASP A 36 -38.30 -6.14 25.93
N VAL A 37 -37.56 -6.82 25.04
CA VAL A 37 -36.09 -6.86 25.12
C VAL A 37 -35.46 -5.75 24.28
N TRP A 38 -35.90 -5.57 23.04
CA TRP A 38 -35.30 -4.60 22.12
C TRP A 38 -36.07 -3.29 21.97
N GLY A 39 -37.22 -3.15 22.65
CA GLY A 39 -38.01 -1.92 22.63
C GLY A 39 -38.64 -1.57 21.27
N LEU A 40 -38.68 -2.49 20.30
CA LEU A 40 -39.05 -2.14 18.93
C LEU A 40 -40.55 -1.88 18.79
N SER A 41 -40.96 -0.77 18.18
CA SER A 41 -42.38 -0.49 17.92
C SER A 41 -42.99 -1.41 16.85
N ASP A 42 -44.31 -1.59 16.86
CA ASP A 42 -45.02 -2.37 15.85
C ASP A 42 -44.77 -1.83 14.43
N ASP A 43 -44.67 -0.51 14.29
CA ASP A 43 -44.36 0.15 13.02
C ASP A 43 -42.92 -0.13 12.58
N THR A 44 -41.96 -0.06 13.51
CA THR A 44 -40.56 -0.42 13.25
C THR A 44 -40.46 -1.87 12.78
N ILE A 45 -41.16 -2.78 13.45
CA ILE A 45 -41.18 -4.21 13.11
C ILE A 45 -41.78 -4.43 11.72
N ARG A 46 -42.89 -3.75 11.41
CA ARG A 46 -43.59 -3.85 10.12
C ARG A 46 -42.76 -3.31 8.98
N GLU A 47 -42.22 -2.10 9.12
CA GLU A 47 -41.40 -1.46 8.09
C GLU A 47 -40.11 -2.24 7.84
N ALA A 48 -39.48 -2.78 8.88
CA ALA A 48 -38.30 -3.61 8.75
C ALA A 48 -38.60 -5.02 8.21
N GLY A 49 -39.88 -5.39 8.01
CA GLY A 49 -40.27 -6.68 7.46
C GLY A 49 -39.93 -7.88 8.37
N ILE A 50 -39.81 -7.65 9.68
CA ILE A 50 -39.42 -8.71 10.62
C ILE A 50 -40.56 -9.71 10.78
N ARG A 51 -40.24 -11.00 10.70
CA ARG A 51 -41.21 -12.09 10.82
C ARG A 51 -40.66 -13.31 11.54
N SER A 52 -41.54 -14.21 11.93
CA SER A 52 -41.17 -15.54 12.38
C SER A 52 -41.16 -16.54 11.21
N SER A 53 -40.33 -17.57 11.34
CA SER A 53 -40.47 -18.81 10.56
C SER A 53 -40.17 -20.00 11.46
N ASP A 54 -40.94 -21.08 11.33
CA ASP A 54 -40.70 -22.39 11.93
C ASP A 54 -40.49 -23.47 10.87
N ASP A 55 -40.56 -23.10 9.58
CA ASP A 55 -40.28 -23.98 8.46
C ASP A 55 -38.76 -24.16 8.33
N VAL A 56 -38.29 -25.32 8.77
CA VAL A 56 -36.86 -25.68 8.71
C VAL A 56 -36.30 -25.68 7.29
N GLY A 57 -37.13 -25.94 6.26
CA GLY A 57 -36.74 -25.88 4.87
C GLY A 57 -36.54 -24.44 4.40
N GLU A 58 -37.46 -23.55 4.77
CA GLU A 58 -37.34 -22.12 4.53
C GLU A 58 -36.11 -21.55 5.25
N ILE A 59 -35.94 -21.80 6.54
CA ILE A 59 -34.81 -21.29 7.33
C ILE A 59 -33.48 -21.80 6.75
N ALA A 60 -33.41 -23.06 6.31
CA ALA A 60 -32.23 -23.60 5.65
C ALA A 60 -31.93 -22.85 4.33
N ALA A 61 -32.95 -22.58 3.51
CA ALA A 61 -32.81 -21.83 2.27
C ALA A 61 -32.33 -20.38 2.52
N LEU A 62 -32.91 -19.67 3.50
CA LEU A 62 -32.50 -18.32 3.90
C LEU A 62 -31.04 -18.27 4.36
N LEU A 63 -30.54 -19.34 4.96
CA LEU A 63 -29.16 -19.46 5.42
C LEU A 63 -28.20 -20.05 4.36
N ASN A 64 -28.67 -20.29 3.13
CA ASN A 64 -27.91 -20.99 2.09
C ASN A 64 -27.29 -22.31 2.60
N ARG A 65 -28.10 -23.12 3.29
CA ARG A 65 -27.70 -24.39 3.90
C ARG A 65 -28.60 -25.52 3.40
N LYS A 66 -28.05 -26.73 3.35
CA LYS A 66 -28.81 -27.93 2.95
C LYS A 66 -29.88 -28.32 3.98
N ARG A 67 -29.64 -28.04 5.27
CA ARG A 67 -30.51 -28.42 6.38
C ARG A 67 -30.40 -27.40 7.50
N PHE A 68 -31.48 -27.26 8.27
CA PHE A 68 -31.53 -26.54 9.53
C PHE A 68 -31.93 -27.53 10.62
N ASP A 69 -31.26 -27.48 11.78
CA ASP A 69 -31.53 -28.41 12.87
C ASP A 69 -32.86 -28.04 13.55
N ARG A 70 -33.81 -28.98 13.58
CA ARG A 70 -35.10 -28.79 14.24
C ARG A 70 -34.95 -28.51 15.74
N GLY A 71 -33.87 -28.96 16.38
CA GLY A 71 -33.55 -28.63 17.77
C GLY A 71 -33.34 -27.13 18.01
N CYS A 72 -33.04 -26.35 16.96
CA CYS A 72 -32.88 -24.90 17.06
C CYS A 72 -34.22 -24.13 17.21
N GLY A 73 -35.36 -24.82 17.02
CA GLY A 73 -36.70 -24.24 17.13
C GLY A 73 -37.07 -23.28 15.99
N ALA A 74 -38.14 -22.53 16.19
CA ALA A 74 -38.52 -21.43 15.30
C ALA A 74 -37.45 -20.32 15.31
N ALA A 75 -37.52 -19.39 14.36
CA ALA A 75 -36.57 -18.30 14.28
C ALA A 75 -37.23 -16.96 13.95
N ILE A 76 -36.59 -15.89 14.41
CA ILE A 76 -36.87 -14.52 13.96
C ILE A 76 -36.03 -14.27 12.72
N VAL A 77 -36.67 -13.83 11.64
CA VAL A 77 -36.06 -13.50 10.36
C VAL A 77 -35.97 -11.98 10.24
N PHE A 78 -34.75 -11.48 10.05
CA PHE A 78 -34.44 -10.08 9.80
C PHE A 78 -34.02 -9.93 8.33
N PRO A 79 -34.88 -9.37 7.45
CA PRO A 79 -34.49 -9.11 6.07
C PRO A 79 -33.56 -7.91 5.97
N TYR A 80 -32.61 -7.99 5.06
CA TYR A 80 -31.71 -6.90 4.66
C TYR A 80 -32.22 -6.39 3.32
N HIS A 81 -32.42 -5.09 3.22
CA HIS A 81 -32.89 -4.44 2.00
C HIS A 81 -31.73 -3.76 1.27
N ASP A 82 -31.89 -3.49 -0.01
CA ASP A 82 -31.12 -2.46 -0.71
C ASP A 82 -31.89 -1.14 -0.82
N GLU A 83 -31.31 -0.14 -1.48
CA GLU A 83 -31.89 1.19 -1.69
C GLU A 83 -33.23 1.18 -2.45
N SER A 84 -33.53 0.11 -3.20
CA SER A 84 -34.82 -0.05 -3.89
C SER A 84 -35.91 -0.62 -2.97
N GLY A 85 -35.54 -1.06 -1.76
CA GLY A 85 -36.40 -1.79 -0.84
C GLY A 85 -36.45 -3.29 -1.12
N ALA A 86 -35.70 -3.81 -2.10
CA ALA A 86 -35.65 -5.23 -2.40
C ALA A 86 -34.87 -5.99 -1.31
N VAL A 87 -35.37 -7.16 -0.92
CA VAL A 87 -34.67 -8.03 0.05
C VAL A 87 -33.47 -8.70 -0.63
N VAL A 88 -32.28 -8.41 -0.13
CA VAL A 88 -31.00 -8.89 -0.69
C VAL A 88 -30.31 -9.94 0.17
N GLN A 89 -30.63 -10.00 1.47
CA GLN A 89 -30.08 -10.99 2.40
C GLN A 89 -30.99 -11.13 3.63
N HIS A 90 -30.71 -12.12 4.47
CA HIS A 90 -31.37 -12.30 5.76
C HIS A 90 -30.36 -12.58 6.87
N SER A 91 -30.67 -12.16 8.09
CA SER A 91 -30.12 -12.72 9.31
C SER A 91 -31.23 -13.45 10.07
N VAL A 92 -30.89 -14.58 10.69
CA VAL A 92 -31.86 -15.44 11.38
C VAL A 92 -31.42 -15.63 12.83
N ARG A 93 -32.35 -15.44 13.78
CA ARG A 93 -32.15 -15.73 15.19
C ARG A 93 -33.05 -16.91 15.63
N PRO A 94 -32.50 -18.13 15.76
CA PRO A 94 -33.25 -19.27 16.29
C PRO A 94 -33.64 -19.05 17.75
N SER A 95 -34.77 -19.63 18.18
CA SER A 95 -35.20 -19.63 19.59
C SER A 95 -34.16 -20.36 20.47
N ASN A 96 -33.56 -21.44 19.95
CA ASN A 96 -32.50 -22.20 20.59
C ASN A 96 -31.23 -22.14 19.73
N PRO A 97 -30.35 -21.15 19.95
CA PRO A 97 -29.16 -20.96 19.12
C PRO A 97 -28.23 -22.19 19.12
N PRO A 98 -27.71 -22.62 17.95
CA PRO A 98 -26.72 -23.68 17.91
C PRO A 98 -25.39 -23.22 18.54
N VAL A 99 -24.63 -24.16 19.08
CA VAL A 99 -23.32 -23.87 19.70
C VAL A 99 -22.21 -23.94 18.65
N ASN A 100 -21.35 -22.93 18.61
CA ASN A 100 -20.17 -22.94 17.76
C ASN A 100 -19.18 -24.01 18.27
N LYS A 101 -18.87 -25.00 17.44
CA LYS A 101 -17.98 -26.11 17.81
C LYS A 101 -16.54 -25.69 18.19
N LYS A 102 -16.05 -24.55 17.69
CA LYS A 102 -14.70 -24.07 17.96
C LYS A 102 -14.62 -23.24 19.25
N SER A 103 -15.58 -22.35 19.47
CA SER A 103 -15.56 -21.42 20.61
C SER A 103 -16.40 -21.88 21.80
N GLY A 104 -17.25 -22.89 21.62
CA GLY A 104 -18.20 -23.32 22.65
C GLY A 104 -19.31 -22.31 22.94
N LYS A 105 -19.36 -21.18 22.21
CA LYS A 105 -20.33 -20.09 22.46
C LYS A 105 -21.61 -20.27 21.61
N PRO A 106 -22.80 -19.92 22.12
CA PRO A 106 -24.03 -19.91 21.33
C PRO A 106 -23.97 -18.92 20.16
N GLN A 107 -24.37 -19.37 18.96
CA GLN A 107 -24.46 -18.54 17.76
C GLN A 107 -25.86 -17.93 17.65
N LYS A 108 -26.07 -16.84 18.39
CA LYS A 108 -27.38 -16.17 18.51
C LYS A 108 -27.94 -15.71 17.15
N TYR A 109 -27.09 -15.22 16.26
CA TYR A 109 -27.47 -14.79 14.90
C TYR A 109 -26.75 -15.64 13.86
N LEU A 110 -27.49 -16.05 12.83
CA LEU A 110 -27.01 -16.84 11.72
C LEU A 110 -27.20 -16.06 10.43
N CYS A 111 -26.13 -15.93 9.65
CA CYS A 111 -26.18 -15.36 8.30
C CYS A 111 -25.95 -16.47 7.24
N PRO A 112 -26.40 -16.25 5.99
CA PRO A 112 -26.20 -17.20 4.93
C PRO A 112 -24.74 -17.54 4.68
N SER A 113 -24.47 -18.81 4.37
CA SER A 113 -23.12 -19.30 4.11
C SER A 113 -22.67 -19.01 2.67
N GLY A 114 -21.39 -18.70 2.49
CA GLY A 114 -20.80 -18.50 1.15
C GLY A 114 -21.21 -17.21 0.44
N VAL A 115 -21.84 -16.27 1.14
CA VAL A 115 -22.18 -14.94 0.60
C VAL A 115 -21.37 -13.85 1.31
N PRO A 116 -21.11 -12.70 0.65
CA PRO A 116 -20.46 -11.57 1.28
C PRO A 116 -21.21 -11.05 2.52
N VAL A 117 -20.47 -10.44 3.45
CA VAL A 117 -21.06 -9.73 4.58
C VAL A 117 -21.72 -8.45 4.07
N ARG A 118 -22.87 -8.08 4.65
CA ARG A 118 -23.65 -6.88 4.28
C ARG A 118 -23.82 -5.99 5.50
N LEU A 119 -23.85 -4.68 5.26
CA LEU A 119 -24.27 -3.72 6.27
C LEU A 119 -25.79 -3.85 6.46
N TYR A 120 -26.28 -3.79 7.71
CA TYR A 120 -27.70 -3.63 7.94
C TYR A 120 -28.06 -2.14 7.92
N VAL A 121 -28.97 -1.77 7.02
CA VAL A 121 -29.51 -0.40 6.94
C VAL A 121 -31.02 -0.48 7.25
N PRO A 122 -31.49 0.12 8.35
CA PRO A 122 -32.90 0.30 8.63
C PRO A 122 -33.62 1.04 7.50
N PRO A 123 -34.89 0.70 7.18
CA PRO A 123 -35.66 1.36 6.12
C PRO A 123 -35.66 2.90 6.21
N ARG A 124 -35.85 3.45 7.41
CA ARG A 124 -35.86 4.90 7.68
C ARG A 124 -34.48 5.57 7.57
N THR A 125 -33.40 4.80 7.46
CA THR A 125 -32.03 5.33 7.30
C THR A 125 -31.62 5.45 5.83
N PHE A 126 -32.20 4.67 4.90
CA PHE A 126 -31.82 4.72 3.48
C PHE A 126 -31.88 6.12 2.85
N PRO A 127 -32.93 6.93 3.07
CA PRO A 127 -33.04 8.24 2.39
C PRO A 127 -31.91 9.21 2.73
N ILE A 128 -31.24 9.04 3.88
CA ILE A 128 -30.20 9.97 4.34
C ILE A 128 -28.78 9.53 3.97
N LEU A 129 -28.59 8.35 3.37
CA LEU A 129 -27.23 7.84 3.06
C LEU A 129 -26.50 8.69 2.01
N ALA A 130 -27.25 9.37 1.13
CA ALA A 130 -26.72 10.33 0.17
C ALA A 130 -26.56 11.75 0.73
N ASP A 131 -27.19 12.07 1.87
CA ASP A 131 -27.13 13.38 2.52
C ASP A 131 -26.08 13.40 3.64
N ALA A 132 -24.90 13.96 3.33
CA ALA A 132 -23.81 14.09 4.30
C ALA A 132 -24.10 15.06 5.46
N ALA A 133 -25.13 15.91 5.36
CA ALA A 133 -25.52 16.79 6.47
C ALA A 133 -26.19 16.02 7.62
N ALA A 134 -26.79 14.87 7.32
CA ALA A 134 -27.41 14.02 8.33
C ALA A 134 -26.35 13.22 9.13
N ARG A 135 -26.46 13.28 10.47
CA ARG A 135 -25.66 12.48 11.40
C ARG A 135 -25.93 10.99 11.20
N LEU A 136 -24.90 10.17 11.33
CA LEU A 136 -25.03 8.71 11.23
C LEU A 136 -24.42 8.01 12.45
N VAL A 137 -25.16 7.08 13.04
CA VAL A 137 -24.67 6.19 14.11
C VAL A 137 -24.33 4.82 13.54
N ILE A 138 -23.18 4.26 13.88
CA ILE A 138 -22.78 2.88 13.56
C ILE A 138 -22.79 2.07 14.85
N THR A 139 -23.51 0.96 14.87
CA THR A 139 -23.58 0.04 16.02
C THR A 139 -23.45 -1.42 15.59
N GLU A 140 -23.44 -2.35 16.55
CA GLU A 140 -23.40 -3.80 16.28
C GLU A 140 -24.78 -4.45 16.44
N GLY A 141 -25.31 -4.96 15.33
CA GLY A 141 -26.51 -5.80 15.28
C GLY A 141 -27.77 -5.10 14.78
N VAL A 142 -28.65 -5.90 14.19
CA VAL A 142 -29.92 -5.44 13.59
C VAL A 142 -30.85 -4.75 14.60
N PRO A 143 -31.15 -5.34 15.78
CA PRO A 143 -32.10 -4.72 16.71
C PRO A 143 -31.61 -3.36 17.24
N LYS A 144 -30.30 -3.21 17.46
CA LYS A 144 -29.70 -1.97 17.95
C LYS A 144 -29.87 -0.82 16.95
N ALA A 145 -29.59 -1.09 15.68
CA ALA A 145 -29.77 -0.12 14.61
C ALA A 145 -31.24 0.29 14.44
N LEU A 146 -32.17 -0.66 14.57
CA LEU A 146 -33.61 -0.38 14.53
C LEU A 146 -34.09 0.44 15.74
N ALA A 147 -33.63 0.10 16.95
CA ALA A 147 -33.95 0.81 18.17
C ALA A 147 -33.48 2.27 18.13
N ALA A 148 -32.24 2.51 17.67
CA ALA A 148 -31.74 3.86 17.46
C ALA A 148 -32.58 4.63 16.43
N THR A 149 -32.86 4.01 15.28
CA THR A 149 -33.55 4.66 14.16
C THR A 149 -35.00 5.01 14.50
N GLN A 150 -35.73 4.16 15.21
CA GLN A 150 -37.10 4.48 15.62
C GLN A 150 -37.18 5.67 16.57
N HIS A 151 -36.10 5.96 17.30
CA HIS A 151 -35.98 7.09 18.22
C HIS A 151 -35.38 8.34 17.56
N GLY A 152 -35.24 8.35 16.22
CA GLY A 152 -34.78 9.50 15.46
C GLY A 152 -33.27 9.56 15.22
N PHE A 153 -32.51 8.56 15.64
CA PHE A 153 -31.08 8.47 15.40
C PHE A 153 -30.81 7.61 14.17
N HIS A 154 -30.53 8.22 13.02
CA HIS A 154 -30.19 7.48 11.81
C HIS A 154 -29.01 6.55 12.08
N CYS A 155 -29.24 5.24 12.01
CA CYS A 155 -28.28 4.25 12.45
C CYS A 155 -28.12 3.12 11.43
N VAL A 156 -26.92 2.56 11.32
CA VAL A 156 -26.61 1.34 10.58
C VAL A 156 -25.98 0.31 11.49
N GLY A 157 -26.24 -0.98 11.21
CA GLY A 157 -25.82 -2.10 12.04
C GLY A 157 -24.79 -2.98 11.35
N LEU A 158 -23.63 -3.18 11.96
CA LEU A 158 -22.67 -4.21 11.56
C LEU A 158 -23.11 -5.58 12.10
N SER A 159 -22.87 -6.67 11.37
CA SER A 159 -23.13 -8.05 11.87
C SER A 159 -22.14 -8.52 12.95
N GLY A 160 -21.16 -7.67 13.27
CA GLY A 160 -20.09 -7.84 14.24
C GLY A 160 -19.15 -6.64 14.12
N VAL A 161 -18.42 -6.27 15.17
CA VAL A 161 -17.50 -5.10 15.10
C VAL A 161 -16.42 -5.20 14.03
N ASP A 162 -16.10 -6.41 13.55
CA ASP A 162 -15.13 -6.72 12.48
C ASP A 162 -15.77 -6.83 11.08
N CYS A 163 -17.09 -6.63 11.00
CA CYS A 163 -17.87 -6.80 9.78
C CYS A 163 -18.04 -5.50 8.98
N TRP A 164 -17.06 -4.60 9.01
CA TRP A 164 -17.04 -3.36 8.21
C TRP A 164 -16.11 -3.45 6.99
N HIS A 165 -15.34 -4.54 6.87
CA HIS A 165 -14.52 -4.85 5.71
C HIS A 165 -14.59 -6.33 5.31
N ALA A 166 -14.11 -6.66 4.11
CA ALA A 166 -13.84 -8.04 3.75
C ALA A 166 -12.66 -8.57 4.59
N LYS A 167 -12.64 -9.87 4.87
CA LYS A 167 -11.63 -10.50 5.75
C LYS A 167 -10.20 -10.04 5.41
N ARG A 168 -9.51 -9.44 6.39
CA ARG A 168 -8.12 -8.92 6.31
C ARG A 168 -7.90 -7.80 5.28
N LYS A 169 -8.92 -7.02 4.94
CA LYS A 169 -8.76 -5.83 4.10
C LYS A 169 -9.10 -4.60 4.93
N LEU A 170 -8.34 -3.52 4.79
CA LEU A 170 -8.66 -2.23 5.41
C LEU A 170 -9.43 -1.37 4.39
N THR A 171 -10.53 -1.93 3.88
CA THR A 171 -11.37 -1.30 2.85
C THR A 171 -12.82 -1.52 3.21
N LEU A 172 -13.62 -0.46 3.15
CA LEU A 172 -15.05 -0.50 3.44
C LEU A 172 -15.77 -1.58 2.62
N LEU A 173 -16.75 -2.25 3.22
CA LEU A 173 -17.69 -3.07 2.48
C LEU A 173 -18.40 -2.24 1.40
N PRO A 174 -18.84 -2.85 0.27
CA PRO A 174 -19.55 -2.11 -0.79
C PRO A 174 -20.75 -1.30 -0.30
N ASP A 175 -21.45 -1.78 0.75
CA ASP A 175 -22.60 -1.06 1.33
C ASP A 175 -22.18 0.18 2.13
N LEU A 176 -21.02 0.12 2.80
CA LEU A 176 -20.44 1.26 3.51
C LEU A 176 -19.82 2.25 2.52
N ASP A 177 -19.16 1.77 1.47
CA ASP A 177 -18.48 2.59 0.46
C ASP A 177 -19.45 3.50 -0.34
N ARG A 178 -20.72 3.11 -0.42
CA ARG A 178 -21.80 3.89 -1.08
C ARG A 178 -22.32 5.08 -0.27
N ILE A 179 -21.98 5.18 1.01
CA ILE A 179 -22.46 6.26 1.89
C ILE A 179 -21.67 7.53 1.60
N ALA A 180 -22.35 8.67 1.51
CA ALA A 180 -21.70 9.97 1.36
C ALA A 180 -20.97 10.36 2.67
N TRP A 181 -19.66 10.10 2.76
CA TRP A 181 -18.86 10.28 3.98
C TRP A 181 -18.28 11.67 4.16
N ARG A 182 -17.92 12.35 3.07
CA ARG A 182 -17.22 13.63 3.15
C ARG A 182 -18.01 14.66 3.96
N ASP A 183 -17.38 15.19 5.00
CA ASP A 183 -17.94 16.16 5.95
C ASP A 183 -19.16 15.66 6.74
N ARG A 184 -19.45 14.35 6.72
CA ARG A 184 -20.52 13.74 7.54
C ARG A 184 -20.07 13.56 8.99
N GLU A 185 -20.94 13.90 9.93
CA GLU A 185 -20.74 13.58 11.36
C GLU A 185 -21.17 12.15 11.65
N VAL A 186 -20.24 11.32 12.14
CA VAL A 186 -20.44 9.88 12.34
C VAL A 186 -20.12 9.51 13.78
N TYR A 187 -21.00 8.74 14.41
CA TYR A 187 -20.84 8.24 15.77
C TYR A 187 -20.70 6.72 15.76
N ILE A 188 -19.59 6.18 16.26
CA ILE A 188 -19.45 4.73 16.49
C ILE A 188 -19.89 4.44 17.93
N ALA A 189 -20.94 3.64 18.08
CA ALA A 189 -21.56 3.28 19.36
C ALA A 189 -21.63 1.75 19.51
N PHE A 190 -20.50 1.17 19.93
CA PHE A 190 -20.42 -0.25 20.28
C PHE A 190 -20.87 -0.51 21.73
N ASP A 191 -21.14 -1.78 22.03
CA ASP A 191 -21.63 -2.22 23.34
C ASP A 191 -20.66 -1.82 24.47
N SER A 192 -21.18 -1.69 25.69
CA SER A 192 -20.42 -1.17 26.85
C SER A 192 -19.17 -1.98 27.21
N ASP A 193 -19.05 -3.23 26.76
CA ASP A 193 -17.87 -4.08 26.96
C ASP A 193 -16.78 -3.90 25.89
N ALA A 194 -16.98 -2.98 24.95
CA ALA A 194 -15.99 -2.61 23.93
C ALA A 194 -14.65 -2.17 24.53
N VAL A 195 -14.70 -1.42 25.64
CA VAL A 195 -13.51 -0.84 26.29
C VAL A 195 -12.59 -1.92 26.86
N GLU A 196 -13.14 -3.04 27.32
CA GLU A 196 -12.37 -4.13 27.93
C GLU A 196 -11.90 -5.18 26.90
N ASN A 197 -12.33 -5.06 25.64
CA ASN A 197 -12.08 -6.05 24.60
C ASN A 197 -11.19 -5.46 23.51
N GLU A 198 -9.90 -5.81 23.53
CA GLU A 198 -8.91 -5.30 22.57
C GLU A 198 -9.29 -5.57 21.10
N ASN A 199 -10.00 -6.66 20.82
CA ASN A 199 -10.47 -6.93 19.45
C ASN A 199 -11.52 -5.91 18.99
N VAL A 200 -12.35 -5.43 19.91
CA VAL A 200 -13.34 -4.38 19.64
C VAL A 200 -12.64 -3.03 19.54
N GLY A 201 -11.74 -2.71 20.49
CA GLY A 201 -10.95 -1.49 20.46
C GLY A 201 -10.16 -1.30 19.18
N ARG A 202 -9.46 -2.35 18.70
CA ARG A 202 -8.76 -2.32 17.41
C ARG A 202 -9.70 -2.05 16.24
N ASN A 203 -10.82 -2.77 16.16
CA ASN A 203 -11.79 -2.62 15.08
C ASN A 203 -12.41 -1.22 15.04
N GLU A 204 -12.68 -0.65 16.21
CA GLU A 204 -13.14 0.72 16.34
C GLU A 204 -12.12 1.73 15.81
N ARG A 205 -10.84 1.60 16.21
CA ARG A 205 -9.75 2.47 15.75
C ARG A 205 -9.55 2.38 14.24
N GLU A 206 -9.48 1.17 13.69
CA GLU A 206 -9.30 0.94 12.26
C GLU A 206 -10.49 1.47 11.45
N LEU A 207 -11.74 1.17 11.86
CA LEU A 207 -12.94 1.67 11.19
C LEU A 207 -12.99 3.21 11.23
N ALA A 208 -12.76 3.81 12.40
CA ALA A 208 -12.78 5.26 12.55
C ALA A 208 -11.76 5.93 11.62
N ALA A 209 -10.55 5.39 11.55
CA ALA A 209 -9.51 5.98 10.74
C ALA A 209 -9.72 5.73 9.23
N VAL A 210 -10.28 4.59 8.80
CA VAL A 210 -10.74 4.41 7.41
C VAL A 210 -11.87 5.38 7.07
N LEU A 211 -12.86 5.57 7.94
CA LEU A 211 -13.92 6.55 7.67
C LEU A 211 -13.37 8.00 7.61
N ASN A 212 -12.39 8.34 8.43
CA ASN A 212 -11.69 9.62 8.36
C ASN A 212 -10.95 9.80 7.02
N THR A 213 -10.35 8.76 6.42
CA THR A 213 -9.73 8.87 5.08
C THR A 213 -10.76 9.10 3.97
N HIS A 214 -12.00 8.63 4.16
CA HIS A 214 -13.15 8.95 3.31
C HIS A 214 -13.77 10.34 3.62
N GLY A 215 -13.19 11.10 4.56
CA GLY A 215 -13.57 12.48 4.88
C GLY A 215 -14.68 12.62 5.90
N ALA A 216 -15.07 11.55 6.60
CA ALA A 216 -16.02 11.65 7.71
C ALA A 216 -15.40 12.33 8.94
N ARG A 217 -16.24 12.96 9.77
CA ARG A 217 -15.87 13.41 11.13
C ARG A 217 -16.38 12.39 12.13
N VAL A 218 -15.51 11.47 12.51
CA VAL A 218 -15.86 10.35 13.38
C VAL A 218 -15.70 10.71 14.85
N LYS A 219 -16.68 10.32 15.67
CA LYS A 219 -16.69 10.38 17.12
C LYS A 219 -17.04 9.03 17.72
N ILE A 220 -16.55 8.75 18.92
CA ILE A 220 -16.78 7.50 19.62
C ILE A 220 -17.71 7.71 20.81
N VAL A 221 -18.78 6.92 20.87
CA VAL A 221 -19.79 6.97 21.91
C VAL A 221 -19.55 5.83 22.88
N ARG A 222 -19.27 6.15 24.15
CA ARG A 222 -19.10 5.17 25.21
C ARG A 222 -20.44 4.92 25.91
N ILE A 223 -21.05 3.77 25.65
CA ILE A 223 -22.29 3.36 26.32
C ILE A 223 -21.93 2.89 27.75
N PRO A 224 -22.52 3.48 28.80
CA PRO A 224 -22.30 3.03 30.17
C PRO A 224 -22.74 1.58 30.36
N ALA A 225 -22.05 0.83 31.20
CA ALA A 225 -22.53 -0.49 31.62
C ALA A 225 -23.76 -0.34 32.54
N GLY A 226 -24.63 -1.35 32.51
CA GLY A 226 -25.81 -1.44 33.36
C GLY A 226 -25.47 -1.84 34.80
N PRO A 227 -26.48 -1.88 35.69
CA PRO A 227 -26.29 -2.31 37.07
C PRO A 227 -25.64 -3.70 37.13
N PRO A 228 -24.77 -3.96 38.12
CA PRO A 228 -24.07 -5.22 38.22
C PRO A 228 -25.01 -6.41 38.44
N ASP A 229 -24.64 -7.55 37.88
CA ASP A 229 -25.31 -8.82 38.12
C ASP A 229 -25.07 -9.35 39.56
N ALA A 230 -25.65 -10.50 39.87
CA ALA A 230 -25.52 -11.13 41.19
C ALA A 230 -24.07 -11.46 41.58
N ASP A 231 -23.15 -11.53 40.62
CA ASP A 231 -21.72 -11.78 40.81
C ASP A 231 -20.89 -10.48 40.83
N GLY A 232 -21.55 -9.32 40.83
CA GLY A 232 -20.92 -8.00 40.89
C GLY A 232 -20.36 -7.49 39.56
N LYS A 233 -20.61 -8.19 38.44
CA LYS A 233 -20.12 -7.76 37.12
C LYS A 233 -21.11 -6.79 36.47
N PRO A 234 -20.66 -5.62 35.97
CA PRO A 234 -21.54 -4.69 35.26
C PRO A 234 -22.29 -5.38 34.12
N ALA A 235 -23.60 -5.19 34.04
CA ALA A 235 -24.39 -5.74 32.94
C ALA A 235 -23.98 -5.06 31.62
N LYS A 236 -23.77 -5.84 30.57
CA LYS A 236 -23.47 -5.30 29.25
C LYS A 236 -24.70 -4.57 28.71
N MET A 237 -24.51 -3.37 28.18
CA MET A 237 -25.57 -2.61 27.50
C MET A 237 -25.18 -2.28 26.08
N GLY A 238 -26.09 -2.57 25.14
CA GLY A 238 -26.07 -2.03 23.79
C GLY A 238 -26.85 -0.72 23.67
N VAL A 239 -26.90 -0.17 22.45
CA VAL A 239 -27.70 1.01 22.13
C VAL A 239 -29.20 0.79 22.40
N ASP A 240 -29.71 -0.39 22.08
CA ASP A 240 -31.09 -0.82 22.35
C ASP A 240 -31.39 -0.87 23.84
N ASP A 241 -30.55 -1.55 24.63
CA ASP A 241 -30.74 -1.65 26.08
C ASP A 241 -30.73 -0.26 26.74
N TYR A 242 -29.79 0.61 26.32
CA TYR A 242 -29.67 1.97 26.85
C TYR A 242 -30.90 2.83 26.52
N LEU A 243 -31.40 2.75 25.28
CA LEU A 243 -32.59 3.47 24.85
C LEU A 243 -33.85 3.01 25.59
N VAL A 244 -33.97 1.71 25.87
CA VAL A 244 -35.09 1.18 26.67
C VAL A 244 -34.99 1.65 28.12
N ALA A 245 -33.80 1.61 28.71
CA ALA A 245 -33.60 1.95 30.13
C ALA A 245 -33.65 3.45 30.43
N HIS A 246 -33.12 4.30 29.53
CA HIS A 246 -32.89 5.72 29.80
C HIS A 246 -33.59 6.66 28.81
N GLY A 247 -34.08 6.15 27.69
CA GLY A 247 -34.77 6.93 26.67
C GLY A 247 -33.85 7.72 25.73
N PRO A 248 -34.44 8.31 24.66
CA PRO A 248 -33.69 8.99 23.61
C PRO A 248 -32.98 10.27 24.08
N ALA A 249 -33.54 10.99 25.07
CA ALA A 249 -32.95 12.22 25.57
C ALA A 249 -31.59 11.98 26.24
N GLU A 250 -31.44 10.88 26.99
CA GLU A 250 -30.15 10.52 27.59
C GLU A 250 -29.16 9.98 26.54
N PHE A 251 -29.65 9.26 25.52
CA PHE A 251 -28.78 8.82 24.43
C PHE A 251 -28.24 10.00 23.62
N GLN A 252 -29.05 11.03 23.37
CA GLN A 252 -28.61 12.29 22.75
C GLN A 252 -27.48 12.96 23.55
N LYS A 253 -27.57 12.97 24.89
CA LYS A 253 -26.49 13.49 25.76
C LYS A 253 -25.20 12.66 25.65
N LEU A 254 -25.28 11.36 25.40
CA LEU A 254 -24.08 10.54 25.11
C LEU A 254 -23.43 10.93 23.79
N LEU A 255 -24.21 11.21 22.74
CA LEU A 255 -23.67 11.69 21.46
C LEU A 255 -22.97 13.04 21.62
N GLU A 256 -23.50 13.94 22.43
CA GLU A 256 -22.91 15.26 22.72
C GLU A 256 -21.59 15.17 23.52
N ARG A 257 -21.41 14.09 24.28
CA ARG A 257 -20.19 13.80 25.06
C ARG A 257 -19.24 12.83 24.34
N ALA A 258 -19.51 12.52 23.07
CA ALA A 258 -18.70 11.58 22.31
C ALA A 258 -17.26 12.08 22.15
N GLU A 259 -16.32 11.16 22.23
CA GLU A 259 -14.89 11.42 22.25
C GLU A 259 -14.29 11.35 20.84
N ASP A 260 -13.13 11.95 20.62
CA ASP A 260 -12.36 11.71 19.41
C ASP A 260 -11.82 10.27 19.38
N PRO A 261 -11.77 9.62 18.21
CA PRO A 261 -11.20 8.28 18.11
C PRO A 261 -9.72 8.29 18.46
N THR A 262 -9.27 7.30 19.22
CA THR A 262 -7.84 7.06 19.43
C THR A 262 -7.19 6.71 18.10
N ALA A 263 -6.03 7.31 17.81
CA ALA A 263 -5.27 6.97 16.62
C ALA A 263 -4.84 5.49 16.66
N PRO A 264 -4.90 4.77 15.53
CA PRO A 264 -4.43 3.38 15.47
C PRO A 264 -2.93 3.29 15.80
N GLU A 265 -2.54 2.24 16.52
CA GLU A 265 -1.14 1.99 16.86
C GLU A 265 -0.30 1.65 15.61
N ALA A 266 1.01 1.86 15.68
CA ALA A 266 1.92 1.51 14.60
C ALA A 266 1.86 0.00 14.32
N GLY A 267 1.31 -0.36 13.16
CA GLY A 267 1.13 -1.76 12.74
C GLY A 267 -0.32 -2.25 12.72
N GLU A 268 -1.28 -1.50 13.27
CA GLU A 268 -2.71 -1.85 13.18
C GLU A 268 -3.25 -1.76 11.75
N PHE A 269 -2.63 -0.91 10.92
CA PHE A 269 -2.93 -0.82 9.49
C PHE A 269 -2.13 -1.76 8.58
N MET A 270 -1.32 -2.65 9.15
CA MET A 270 -0.45 -3.51 8.35
C MET A 270 -1.11 -4.87 8.10
N GLU A 271 -1.06 -5.32 6.86
CA GLU A 271 -1.62 -6.60 6.44
C GLU A 271 -0.66 -7.75 6.79
N SER A 272 -1.14 -8.99 6.81
CA SER A 272 -0.25 -10.14 7.03
C SER A 272 0.59 -10.39 5.79
N ALA A 273 1.92 -10.52 5.94
CA ALA A 273 2.80 -10.88 4.82
C ALA A 273 2.45 -12.24 4.18
N ALA A 274 1.61 -13.07 4.83
CA ALA A 274 1.09 -14.30 4.24
C ALA A 274 0.12 -14.05 3.06
N ASP A 275 -0.47 -12.86 3.00
CA ASP A 275 -1.40 -12.44 1.94
C ASP A 275 -0.68 -11.55 0.89
N MET A 276 0.64 -11.36 1.03
CA MET A 276 1.46 -10.55 0.14
C MET A 276 1.63 -11.24 -1.22
N ASP A 277 1.39 -10.52 -2.32
CA ASP A 277 1.78 -10.94 -3.66
C ASP A 277 3.18 -10.38 -3.99
N PRO A 278 4.21 -11.25 -4.13
CA PRO A 278 5.57 -10.80 -4.41
C PRO A 278 5.73 -10.05 -5.74
N ALA A 279 4.89 -10.34 -6.74
CA ALA A 279 4.96 -9.69 -8.04
C ALA A 279 4.45 -8.24 -7.96
N ILE A 280 3.35 -8.03 -7.24
CA ILE A 280 2.78 -6.70 -7.00
C ILE A 280 3.74 -5.86 -6.15
N GLU A 281 4.29 -6.43 -5.08
CA GLU A 281 5.21 -5.69 -4.22
C GLU A 281 6.54 -5.36 -4.92
N ALA A 282 7.02 -6.21 -5.84
CA ALA A 282 8.16 -5.89 -6.69
C ALA A 282 7.87 -4.70 -7.63
N GLU A 283 6.65 -4.59 -8.17
CA GLU A 283 6.24 -3.41 -8.96
C GLU A 283 6.19 -2.16 -8.10
N HIS A 284 5.60 -2.24 -6.91
CA HIS A 284 5.58 -1.13 -5.95
C HIS A 284 7.01 -0.68 -5.59
N ALA A 285 7.92 -1.62 -5.35
CA ALA A 285 9.32 -1.31 -5.08
C ALA A 285 9.96 -0.55 -6.25
N LEU A 286 9.86 -1.06 -7.48
CA LEU A 286 10.43 -0.41 -8.66
C LEU A 286 9.79 0.95 -8.97
N ALA A 287 8.49 1.10 -8.71
CA ALA A 287 7.78 2.37 -8.93
C ALA A 287 8.35 3.52 -8.09
N THR A 288 8.85 3.24 -6.88
CA THR A 288 9.47 4.28 -6.02
C THR A 288 10.82 4.78 -6.52
N VAL A 289 11.45 4.05 -7.46
CA VAL A 289 12.79 4.35 -7.98
C VAL A 289 12.78 4.59 -9.50
N LYS A 290 11.62 4.89 -10.09
CA LYS A 290 11.51 5.26 -11.50
C LYS A 290 11.92 6.71 -11.76
N VAL A 291 12.47 6.94 -12.96
CA VAL A 291 12.57 8.27 -13.58
C VAL A 291 11.90 8.16 -14.95
N GLY A 292 10.77 8.83 -15.12
CA GLY A 292 9.85 8.53 -16.22
C GLY A 292 9.38 7.07 -16.12
N GLU A 293 9.50 6.31 -17.20
CA GLU A 293 9.11 4.90 -17.24
C GLU A 293 10.20 3.90 -16.83
N LEU A 294 11.44 4.38 -16.67
CA LEU A 294 12.59 3.52 -16.43
C LEU A 294 12.94 3.45 -14.95
N SER A 295 13.18 2.23 -14.47
CA SER A 295 13.73 2.00 -13.12
C SER A 295 15.21 2.39 -13.08
N LYS A 296 15.60 3.09 -12.01
CA LYS A 296 17.01 3.35 -11.66
C LYS A 296 17.74 2.07 -11.21
N LEU A 297 17.02 1.08 -10.67
CA LEU A 297 17.58 -0.22 -10.31
C LEU A 297 17.44 -1.18 -11.48
N ARG A 298 18.55 -1.84 -11.84
CA ARG A 298 18.62 -2.83 -12.93
C ARG A 298 19.37 -4.07 -12.49
N PHE A 299 18.95 -5.22 -13.00
CA PHE A 299 19.73 -6.46 -12.88
C PHE A 299 20.44 -6.72 -14.21
N TRP A 300 21.76 -6.67 -14.22
CA TRP A 300 22.56 -6.75 -15.44
C TRP A 300 23.81 -7.60 -15.20
N ARG A 301 24.07 -8.57 -16.07
CA ARG A 301 25.25 -9.46 -16.01
C ARG A 301 25.46 -10.15 -14.65
N GLY A 302 24.37 -10.56 -14.00
CA GLY A 302 24.42 -11.28 -12.73
C GLY A 302 24.56 -10.40 -11.48
N SER A 303 24.68 -9.07 -11.64
CA SER A 303 24.76 -8.11 -10.54
C SER A 303 23.65 -7.06 -10.60
N TRP A 304 23.42 -6.38 -9.47
CA TRP A 304 22.53 -5.23 -9.40
C TRP A 304 23.28 -3.96 -9.75
N TYR A 305 22.65 -3.07 -10.50
CA TYR A 305 23.16 -1.77 -10.87
C TYR A 305 22.16 -0.69 -10.50
N TRP A 306 22.66 0.39 -9.90
CA TRP A 306 21.88 1.54 -9.50
C TRP A 306 22.31 2.78 -10.27
N TRP A 307 21.34 3.44 -10.88
CA TRP A 307 21.55 4.70 -11.57
C TRP A 307 21.57 5.88 -10.58
N SER A 308 22.68 6.60 -10.57
CA SER A 308 22.82 7.85 -9.82
C SER A 308 23.92 8.71 -10.44
N ILE A 309 23.75 10.04 -10.39
CA ILE A 309 24.78 10.99 -10.85
C ILE A 309 25.20 10.68 -12.31
N GLY A 310 24.21 10.48 -13.20
CA GLY A 310 24.44 10.26 -14.64
C GLY A 310 24.93 8.87 -15.06
N ARG A 311 25.25 7.95 -14.13
CA ARG A 311 25.77 6.61 -14.45
C ARG A 311 25.11 5.49 -13.66
N TYR A 312 25.26 4.27 -14.13
CA TYR A 312 25.02 3.04 -13.37
C TYR A 312 26.28 2.59 -12.64
N ALA A 313 26.16 2.27 -11.36
CA ALA A 313 27.20 1.64 -10.57
C ALA A 313 26.66 0.34 -9.96
N GLU A 314 27.53 -0.65 -9.77
CA GLU A 314 27.15 -1.89 -9.08
C GLU A 314 26.66 -1.57 -7.67
N LYS A 315 25.51 -2.13 -7.30
CA LYS A 315 24.90 -2.02 -5.98
C LYS A 315 24.96 -3.39 -5.30
N PRO A 316 25.55 -3.52 -4.09
CA PRO A 316 25.62 -4.80 -3.41
C PRO A 316 24.23 -5.44 -3.21
N PRO A 317 24.06 -6.76 -3.41
CA PRO A 317 22.78 -7.44 -3.23
C PRO A 317 22.18 -7.25 -1.83
N GLU A 318 23.03 -7.20 -0.80
CA GLU A 318 22.59 -6.99 0.59
C GLU A 318 22.01 -5.59 0.83
N GLU A 319 22.51 -4.56 0.14
CA GLU A 319 21.89 -3.22 0.21
C GLU A 319 20.51 -3.22 -0.42
N VAL A 320 20.38 -3.81 -1.62
CA VAL A 320 19.08 -3.93 -2.30
C VAL A 320 18.10 -4.72 -1.42
N ARG A 321 18.56 -5.80 -0.79
CA ARG A 321 17.75 -6.60 0.15
C ARG A 321 17.31 -5.78 1.36
N ALA A 322 18.22 -5.04 1.99
CA ALA A 322 17.89 -4.23 3.17
C ALA A 322 16.86 -3.14 2.86
N GLU A 323 17.00 -2.45 1.71
CA GLU A 323 16.04 -1.43 1.26
C GLU A 323 14.63 -2.01 1.07
N ILE A 324 14.53 -3.17 0.42
CA ILE A 324 13.25 -3.87 0.21
C ILE A 324 12.62 -4.32 1.53
N VAL A 325 13.40 -4.91 2.43
CA VAL A 325 12.88 -5.34 3.74
C VAL A 325 12.34 -4.15 4.54
N ASN A 326 13.06 -3.03 4.54
CA ASN A 326 12.63 -1.82 5.22
C ASN A 326 11.36 -1.21 4.61
N GLN A 327 11.18 -1.33 3.29
CA GLN A 327 9.94 -0.92 2.63
C GLN A 327 8.77 -1.83 3.02
N LEU A 328 8.96 -3.15 2.98
CA LEU A 328 7.91 -4.13 3.29
C LEU A 328 7.44 -4.04 4.75
N ASN A 329 8.37 -3.82 5.70
CA ASN A 329 8.06 -3.66 7.12
C ASN A 329 7.18 -2.45 7.43
N ARG A 330 6.88 -1.58 6.46
CA ARG A 330 5.91 -0.48 6.64
C ARG A 330 4.46 -0.89 6.32
N ARG A 331 4.26 -1.99 5.59
CA ARG A 331 2.93 -2.47 5.14
C ARG A 331 2.58 -3.86 5.65
N TRP A 332 3.57 -4.69 5.93
CA TRP A 332 3.36 -6.12 6.18
C TRP A 332 3.85 -6.56 7.56
N LEU A 333 2.96 -7.18 8.32
CA LEU A 333 3.29 -7.86 9.58
C LEU A 333 3.85 -9.26 9.31
N SER A 334 4.68 -9.75 10.24
CA SER A 334 5.21 -11.12 10.21
C SER A 334 5.98 -11.47 8.92
N LEU A 335 6.77 -10.52 8.41
CA LEU A 335 7.62 -10.73 7.25
C LEU A 335 8.64 -11.86 7.51
N ARG A 336 8.77 -12.79 6.56
CA ARG A 336 9.69 -13.93 6.63
C ARG A 336 10.66 -13.88 5.47
N SER A 337 11.81 -14.55 5.63
CA SER A 337 12.86 -14.62 4.59
C SER A 337 12.32 -15.09 3.23
N ARG A 338 11.37 -16.04 3.20
CA ARG A 338 10.75 -16.51 1.95
C ARG A 338 10.04 -15.39 1.19
N HIS A 339 9.24 -14.55 1.87
CA HIS A 339 8.52 -13.43 1.24
C HIS A 339 9.49 -12.48 0.53
N VAL A 340 10.62 -12.20 1.18
CA VAL A 340 11.67 -11.33 0.64
C VAL A 340 12.36 -11.99 -0.56
N SER A 341 12.70 -13.28 -0.46
CA SER A 341 13.34 -14.03 -1.54
C SER A 341 12.46 -14.13 -2.79
N ASP A 342 11.17 -14.45 -2.62
CA ASP A 342 10.21 -14.54 -3.73
C ASP A 342 10.07 -13.17 -4.42
N LEU A 343 9.95 -12.09 -3.64
CA LEU A 343 9.91 -10.73 -4.18
C LEU A 343 11.21 -10.38 -4.93
N PHE A 344 12.37 -10.78 -4.39
CA PHE A 344 13.67 -10.55 -5.03
C PHE A 344 13.78 -11.17 -6.44
N GLU A 345 13.21 -12.35 -6.65
CA GLU A 345 13.16 -12.97 -7.98
C GLU A 345 12.26 -12.18 -8.94
N HIS A 346 11.12 -11.68 -8.48
CA HIS A 346 10.27 -10.78 -9.27
C HIS A 346 10.96 -9.45 -9.59
N LEU A 347 11.69 -8.87 -8.63
CA LEU A 347 12.50 -7.66 -8.87
C LEU A 347 13.54 -7.89 -9.96
N LYS A 348 14.25 -9.02 -9.94
CA LYS A 348 15.22 -9.36 -10.99
C LYS A 348 14.51 -9.44 -12.34
N ALA A 349 13.44 -10.23 -12.42
CA ALA A 349 12.71 -10.44 -13.66
C ALA A 349 12.18 -9.13 -14.26
N LYS A 350 11.67 -8.22 -13.43
CA LYS A 350 11.09 -6.93 -13.87
C LYS A 350 12.13 -5.84 -14.17
N SER A 351 13.37 -6.01 -13.71
CA SER A 351 14.44 -5.00 -13.88
C SER A 351 15.64 -5.50 -14.71
N ILE A 352 15.55 -6.71 -15.28
CA ILE A 352 16.63 -7.32 -16.03
C ILE A 352 16.96 -6.54 -17.31
N LEU A 353 18.25 -6.41 -17.60
CA LEU A 353 18.77 -5.91 -18.87
C LEU A 353 19.41 -7.08 -19.65
N PRO A 354 19.19 -7.17 -20.98
CA PRO A 354 19.86 -8.17 -21.79
C PRO A 354 21.39 -8.04 -21.69
N THR A 355 22.08 -9.16 -21.58
CA THR A 355 23.55 -9.20 -21.43
C THR A 355 24.29 -8.68 -22.65
N ALA A 356 23.64 -8.68 -23.82
CA ALA A 356 24.17 -8.18 -25.09
C ALA A 356 24.19 -6.64 -25.20
N VAL A 357 23.54 -5.91 -24.28
CA VAL A 357 23.62 -4.45 -24.28
C VAL A 357 24.96 -4.03 -23.67
N GLU A 358 25.80 -3.40 -24.48
CA GLU A 358 27.10 -2.86 -24.06
C GLU A 358 27.01 -1.36 -23.82
N PRO A 359 27.47 -0.84 -22.66
CA PRO A 359 27.59 0.60 -22.45
C PRO A 359 28.74 1.19 -23.32
N PRO A 360 28.58 2.42 -23.85
CA PRO A 360 27.43 3.29 -23.70
C PRO A 360 26.29 2.89 -24.64
N ALA A 361 25.04 2.88 -24.15
CA ALA A 361 23.86 2.54 -24.96
C ALA A 361 22.60 3.29 -24.54
N TRP A 362 21.69 3.53 -25.48
CA TRP A 362 20.35 4.02 -25.19
C TRP A 362 19.39 2.84 -24.95
N LEU A 363 18.75 2.80 -23.78
CA LEU A 363 17.69 1.87 -23.41
C LEU A 363 16.35 2.36 -23.97
N GLY A 364 16.25 2.45 -25.29
CA GLY A 364 15.10 2.98 -26.01
C GLY A 364 15.52 3.77 -27.25
N ALA A 365 14.60 4.58 -27.77
CA ALA A 365 14.91 5.44 -28.91
C ALA A 365 15.93 6.52 -28.50
N PRO A 366 17.05 6.67 -29.22
CA PRO A 366 18.04 7.71 -28.92
C PRO A 366 17.43 9.10 -29.14
N PRO A 367 17.63 10.06 -28.22
CA PRO A 367 17.23 11.44 -28.44
C PRO A 367 17.87 11.98 -29.70
N ASN A 368 17.08 12.58 -30.60
CA ASN A 368 17.54 13.17 -31.86
C ASN A 368 18.40 12.24 -32.73
N GLY A 369 18.29 10.92 -32.56
CA GLY A 369 19.12 9.96 -33.32
C GLY A 369 20.59 9.90 -32.89
N TRP A 370 20.95 10.46 -31.73
CA TRP A 370 22.34 10.52 -31.27
C TRP A 370 22.94 9.14 -31.02
N ALA A 371 24.11 8.90 -31.60
CA ALA A 371 24.88 7.69 -31.33
C ALA A 371 25.39 7.72 -29.88
N ALA A 372 25.33 6.58 -29.20
CA ALA A 372 25.62 6.52 -27.77
C ALA A 372 27.12 6.74 -27.46
N ASP A 373 28.01 6.33 -28.36
CA ASP A 373 29.45 6.52 -28.30
C ASP A 373 29.91 7.96 -28.59
N GLU A 374 29.01 8.78 -29.15
CA GLU A 374 29.20 10.23 -29.34
C GLU A 374 28.69 11.06 -28.16
N CYS A 375 28.13 10.41 -27.14
CA CYS A 375 27.53 11.06 -25.98
C CYS A 375 28.43 11.02 -24.73
N LEU A 376 28.53 12.15 -24.04
CA LEU A 376 29.17 12.29 -22.73
C LEU A 376 28.12 12.41 -21.63
N ALA A 377 28.14 11.48 -20.66
CA ALA A 377 27.31 11.60 -19.47
C ALA A 377 27.98 12.49 -18.41
N THR A 378 27.19 13.40 -17.85
CA THR A 378 27.57 14.28 -16.74
C THR A 378 26.58 14.12 -15.58
N LYS A 379 26.80 14.85 -14.47
CA LYS A 379 25.93 14.78 -13.30
C LYS A 379 24.47 15.19 -13.59
N ASN A 380 24.25 16.13 -14.52
CA ASN A 380 22.94 16.74 -14.81
C ASN A 380 22.46 16.53 -16.25
N SER A 381 23.35 16.26 -17.20
CA SER A 381 22.99 16.11 -18.62
C SER A 381 23.76 15.01 -19.34
N ILE A 382 23.22 14.58 -20.48
CA ILE A 382 23.90 13.76 -21.48
C ILE A 382 24.12 14.66 -22.69
N VAL A 383 25.37 14.80 -23.10
CA VAL A 383 25.82 15.78 -24.09
C VAL A 383 26.25 15.06 -25.35
N HIS A 384 25.69 15.43 -26.50
CA HIS A 384 26.14 14.95 -27.78
C HIS A 384 27.32 15.80 -28.27
N LEU A 385 28.52 15.23 -28.19
CA LEU A 385 29.78 15.96 -28.43
C LEU A 385 29.86 16.56 -29.85
N PRO A 386 29.48 15.86 -30.94
CA PRO A 386 29.48 16.44 -32.28
C PRO A 386 28.55 17.66 -32.40
N SER A 387 27.35 17.60 -31.79
CA SER A 387 26.42 18.73 -31.79
C SER A 387 26.94 19.92 -31.02
N LEU A 388 27.59 19.67 -29.87
CA LEU A 388 28.20 20.73 -29.06
C LEU A 388 29.33 21.43 -29.83
N ILE A 389 30.24 20.66 -30.42
CA ILE A 389 31.36 21.20 -31.21
C ILE A 389 30.86 21.94 -32.45
N GLY A 390 29.82 21.42 -33.11
CA GLY A 390 29.20 22.05 -34.26
C GLY A 390 28.35 23.30 -33.95
N GLY A 391 28.20 23.68 -32.68
CA GLY A 391 27.39 24.84 -32.26
C GLY A 391 25.90 24.67 -32.55
N LEU A 392 25.40 23.43 -32.58
CA LEU A 392 23.98 23.16 -32.82
C LEU A 392 23.14 23.59 -31.61
N PRO A 393 21.91 24.10 -31.82
CA PRO A 393 21.06 24.61 -30.74
C PRO A 393 20.62 23.53 -29.76
N VAL A 394 20.59 22.27 -30.19
CA VAL A 394 20.29 21.12 -29.35
C VAL A 394 21.50 20.20 -29.34
N CYS A 395 22.21 20.19 -28.21
CA CYS A 395 23.41 19.40 -28.00
C CYS A 395 23.43 18.65 -26.65
N GLU A 396 22.41 18.83 -25.81
CA GLU A 396 22.27 18.08 -24.56
C GLU A 396 20.82 17.72 -24.25
N VAL A 397 20.65 16.70 -23.42
CA VAL A 397 19.38 16.32 -22.77
C VAL A 397 19.62 16.09 -21.28
N ALA A 398 18.55 16.15 -20.48
CA ALA A 398 18.65 15.86 -19.04
C ALA A 398 19.22 14.44 -18.80
N ALA A 399 20.05 14.31 -17.76
CA ALA A 399 20.60 13.01 -17.36
C ALA A 399 19.46 12.03 -17.05
N SER A 400 19.53 10.84 -17.63
CA SER A 400 18.44 9.87 -17.60
C SER A 400 18.98 8.44 -17.46
N PRO A 401 18.29 7.56 -16.71
CA PRO A 401 18.58 6.13 -16.70
C PRO A 401 18.36 5.45 -18.06
N ALA A 402 17.79 6.16 -19.05
CA ALA A 402 17.74 5.71 -20.44
C ALA A 402 19.12 5.61 -21.09
N PHE A 403 20.13 6.33 -20.60
CA PHE A 403 21.50 6.19 -21.09
C PHE A 403 22.27 5.24 -20.19
N LEU A 404 22.43 3.99 -20.64
CA LEU A 404 23.23 2.98 -19.97
C LEU A 404 24.71 3.30 -20.16
N THR A 405 25.34 3.83 -19.13
CA THR A 405 26.79 3.98 -19.02
C THR A 405 27.25 3.72 -17.59
N THR A 406 28.47 3.22 -17.44
CA THR A 406 29.16 3.08 -16.14
C THR A 406 30.03 4.29 -15.80
N ASN A 407 30.12 5.26 -16.72
CA ASN A 407 31.01 6.41 -16.62
C ASN A 407 30.22 7.71 -16.79
N ALA A 408 30.37 8.60 -15.84
CA ALA A 408 29.87 9.98 -15.92
C ALA A 408 30.85 10.91 -15.20
N THR A 409 30.93 12.16 -15.63
CA THR A 409 31.75 13.18 -14.95
C THR A 409 31.14 13.53 -13.59
N ASP A 410 31.98 13.95 -12.63
CA ASP A 410 31.51 14.30 -11.28
C ASP A 410 30.90 15.73 -11.21
N PHE A 411 31.09 16.54 -12.25
CA PHE A 411 30.59 17.92 -12.34
C PHE A 411 29.26 17.99 -13.12
N ALA A 412 28.48 19.04 -12.84
CA ALA A 412 27.33 19.40 -13.66
C ALA A 412 27.81 20.25 -14.85
N LEU A 413 27.39 19.91 -16.06
CA LEU A 413 27.70 20.69 -17.25
C LEU A 413 27.09 22.09 -17.12
N ASP A 414 27.92 23.09 -17.44
CA ASP A 414 27.52 24.47 -17.64
C ASP A 414 28.12 24.97 -18.95
N LEU A 415 27.28 25.09 -19.98
CA LEU A 415 27.71 25.58 -21.31
C LEU A 415 28.09 27.07 -21.31
N ASN A 416 27.76 27.80 -20.24
CA ASN A 416 28.14 29.19 -20.03
C ASN A 416 29.29 29.33 -19.02
N ALA A 417 29.98 28.23 -18.70
CA ALA A 417 31.08 28.24 -17.75
C ALA A 417 32.16 29.27 -18.16
N ARG A 418 32.65 30.03 -17.17
CA ARG A 418 33.71 31.01 -17.39
C ARG A 418 35.00 30.31 -17.81
N ARG A 419 35.80 31.00 -18.63
CA ARG A 419 37.12 30.53 -19.06
C ARG A 419 37.99 30.16 -17.84
N PRO A 420 38.67 29.00 -17.82
CA PRO A 420 39.43 28.53 -16.66
C PRO A 420 40.80 29.21 -16.57
N VAL A 421 40.82 30.49 -16.14
CA VAL A 421 42.02 31.35 -16.15
C VAL A 421 43.20 30.73 -15.41
N ALA A 422 42.99 30.18 -14.21
CA ALA A 422 44.07 29.60 -13.40
C ALA A 422 44.71 28.36 -14.05
N TRP A 423 43.91 27.54 -14.75
CA TRP A 423 44.41 26.37 -15.46
C TRP A 423 45.26 26.79 -16.67
N LEU A 424 44.77 27.75 -17.46
CA LEU A 424 45.49 28.27 -18.62
C LEU A 424 46.78 28.97 -18.21
N GLN A 425 46.76 29.74 -17.11
CA GLN A 425 47.96 30.35 -16.56
C GLN A 425 48.98 29.30 -16.13
N PHE A 426 48.55 28.24 -15.44
CA PHE A 426 49.42 27.13 -15.08
C PHE A 426 50.06 26.45 -16.31
N LEU A 427 49.33 26.27 -17.40
CA LEU A 427 49.89 25.72 -18.64
C LEU A 427 50.92 26.67 -19.27
N MET A 428 50.64 27.97 -19.29
CA MET A 428 51.60 28.99 -19.77
C MET A 428 52.86 29.07 -18.89
N GLU A 429 52.76 28.83 -17.58
CA GLU A 429 53.92 28.75 -16.69
C GLU A 429 54.82 27.54 -16.99
N LEU A 430 54.26 26.45 -17.54
CA LEU A 430 55.02 25.25 -17.89
C LEU A 430 55.60 25.28 -19.31
N TRP A 431 54.86 25.83 -20.27
CA TRP A 431 55.14 25.73 -21.71
C TRP A 431 54.88 27.06 -22.45
N GLY A 432 55.19 28.21 -21.82
CA GLY A 432 54.88 29.52 -22.39
C GLY A 432 55.50 29.79 -23.77
N ASP A 433 56.57 29.08 -24.11
CA ASP A 433 57.27 29.08 -25.40
C ASP A 433 56.91 27.89 -26.31
N ASP A 434 56.07 26.96 -25.85
CA ASP A 434 55.68 25.73 -26.54
C ASP A 434 54.15 25.58 -26.56
N PRO A 435 53.46 26.34 -27.44
CA PRO A 435 52.00 26.25 -27.57
C PRO A 435 51.52 24.88 -28.05
N GLU A 436 52.34 24.14 -28.80
CA GLU A 436 52.00 22.80 -29.31
C GLU A 436 51.81 21.81 -28.16
N SER A 437 52.66 21.84 -27.13
CA SER A 437 52.47 21.02 -25.92
C SER A 437 51.19 21.39 -25.15
N ILE A 438 50.82 22.67 -25.11
CA ILE A 438 49.58 23.17 -24.47
C ILE A 438 48.34 22.70 -25.23
N GLU A 439 48.38 22.70 -26.57
CA GLU A 439 47.30 22.19 -27.42
C GLU A 439 47.19 20.67 -27.28
N ALA A 440 48.31 19.94 -27.39
CA ALA A 440 48.34 18.48 -27.29
C ALA A 440 47.78 17.96 -25.97
N ILE A 441 48.12 18.59 -24.83
CA ILE A 441 47.56 18.17 -23.54
C ILE A 441 46.06 18.45 -23.43
N GLN A 442 45.59 19.57 -23.99
CA GLN A 442 44.15 19.90 -24.00
C GLN A 442 43.37 18.93 -24.89
N GLU A 443 43.88 18.63 -26.09
CA GLU A 443 43.30 17.63 -26.99
C GLU A 443 43.24 16.26 -26.32
N TRP A 444 44.33 15.83 -25.67
CA TRP A 444 44.37 14.55 -24.96
C TRP A 444 43.36 14.51 -23.82
N MET A 445 43.25 15.59 -23.02
CA MET A 445 42.25 15.68 -21.96
C MET A 445 40.81 15.63 -22.50
N GLY A 446 40.55 16.25 -23.66
CA GLY A 446 39.26 16.14 -24.35
C GLY A 446 38.97 14.74 -24.86
N TYR A 447 39.97 14.09 -25.47
CA TYR A 447 39.87 12.71 -25.95
C TYR A 447 39.51 11.73 -24.83
N LEU A 448 40.07 11.90 -23.63
CA LEU A 448 39.79 11.06 -22.45
C LEU A 448 38.37 11.25 -21.86
N LEU A 449 37.59 12.22 -22.34
CA LEU A 449 36.15 12.30 -22.03
C LEU A 449 35.32 11.34 -22.90
N THR A 450 35.86 10.89 -24.02
CA THR A 450 35.20 9.94 -24.93
C THR A 450 35.46 8.49 -24.50
N HIS A 451 34.74 7.53 -25.09
CA HIS A 451 34.99 6.10 -24.88
C HIS A 451 35.79 5.49 -26.04
N ASP A 452 36.30 6.34 -26.95
CA ASP A 452 37.04 5.92 -28.12
C ASP A 452 38.45 5.45 -27.73
N THR A 453 38.80 4.21 -28.05
CA THR A 453 40.13 3.63 -27.83
C THR A 453 40.84 3.24 -29.13
N ARG A 454 40.30 3.63 -30.30
CA ARG A 454 40.79 3.25 -31.63
C ARG A 454 42.22 3.69 -31.91
N GLN A 455 42.70 4.74 -31.25
CA GLN A 455 44.07 5.24 -31.41
C GLN A 455 45.13 4.24 -30.90
N GLN A 456 44.79 3.41 -29.91
CA GLN A 456 45.72 2.49 -29.25
C GLN A 456 47.04 3.18 -28.82
N LYS A 457 46.94 4.39 -28.27
CA LYS A 457 48.08 5.21 -27.81
C LYS A 457 48.06 5.41 -26.29
N LEU A 458 49.24 5.60 -25.71
CA LEU A 458 49.44 6.07 -24.35
C LEU A 458 50.14 7.43 -24.40
N LEU A 459 49.65 8.41 -23.63
CA LEU A 459 50.35 9.67 -23.43
C LEU A 459 51.42 9.50 -22.35
N LEU A 460 52.65 9.87 -22.69
CA LEU A 460 53.77 9.91 -21.76
C LEU A 460 54.09 11.37 -21.39
N LEU A 461 53.86 11.74 -20.13
CA LEU A 461 54.25 13.04 -19.59
C LEU A 461 55.66 12.97 -19.00
N VAL A 462 56.67 13.41 -19.77
CA VAL A 462 58.08 13.41 -19.37
C VAL A 462 58.48 14.77 -18.81
N GLY A 463 59.22 14.78 -17.70
CA GLY A 463 59.78 16.02 -17.16
C GLY A 463 60.42 15.84 -15.78
N PRO A 464 61.16 16.85 -15.27
CA PRO A 464 61.85 16.77 -13.99
C PRO A 464 60.89 16.66 -12.79
N LYS A 465 61.44 16.41 -11.59
CA LYS A 465 60.62 16.45 -10.35
C LYS A 465 60.00 17.85 -10.19
N ARG A 466 58.74 17.89 -9.76
CA ARG A 466 57.95 19.12 -9.56
C ARG A 466 57.59 19.90 -10.84
N SER A 467 57.64 19.28 -12.02
CA SER A 467 57.25 19.88 -13.31
C SER A 467 55.74 19.95 -13.58
N GLY A 468 54.89 19.96 -12.55
CA GLY A 468 53.43 20.04 -12.75
C GLY A 468 52.68 18.75 -13.12
N LYS A 469 53.35 17.62 -13.41
CA LYS A 469 52.71 16.32 -13.76
C LYS A 469 51.59 15.90 -12.80
N GLY A 470 51.84 15.98 -11.50
CA GLY A 470 50.83 15.64 -10.49
C GLY A 470 49.65 16.62 -10.44
N THR A 471 49.83 17.87 -10.87
CA THR A 471 48.74 18.83 -11.04
C THR A 471 47.89 18.47 -12.24
N ILE A 472 48.50 18.18 -13.38
CA ILE A 472 47.80 17.74 -14.60
C ILE A 472 46.97 16.48 -14.31
N ALA A 473 47.56 15.47 -13.67
CA ALA A 473 46.85 14.24 -13.29
C ALA A 473 45.64 14.51 -12.37
N ARG A 474 45.77 15.45 -11.42
CA ARG A 474 44.66 15.85 -10.53
C ARG A 474 43.53 16.56 -11.29
N VAL A 475 43.86 17.47 -12.19
CA VAL A 475 42.86 18.18 -13.02
C VAL A 475 42.18 17.20 -13.96
N LEU A 476 42.93 16.32 -14.63
CA LEU A 476 42.37 15.27 -15.47
C LEU A 476 41.44 14.33 -14.68
N THR A 477 41.84 13.92 -13.47
CA THR A 477 40.99 13.09 -12.61
C THR A 477 39.69 13.79 -12.23
N ALA A 478 39.73 15.11 -11.96
CA ALA A 478 38.54 15.89 -11.66
C ALA A 478 37.65 16.10 -12.90
N LEU A 479 38.27 16.25 -14.08
CA LEU A 479 37.58 16.42 -15.35
C LEU A 479 36.83 15.14 -15.76
N VAL A 480 37.51 14.00 -15.78
CA VAL A 480 36.87 12.73 -16.18
C VAL A 480 35.98 12.19 -15.06
N GLY A 481 36.28 12.49 -13.80
CA GLY A 481 35.57 12.02 -12.61
C GLY A 481 36.36 10.93 -11.89
N LYS A 482 36.46 11.03 -10.56
CA LYS A 482 37.30 10.14 -9.73
C LYS A 482 36.90 8.68 -9.88
N GLY A 483 35.60 8.41 -10.02
CA GLY A 483 35.08 7.07 -10.21
C GLY A 483 35.50 6.41 -11.52
N ASN A 484 35.93 7.19 -12.51
CA ASN A 484 36.29 6.72 -13.85
C ASN A 484 37.80 6.48 -14.02
N VAL A 485 38.61 6.82 -13.01
CA VAL A 485 40.07 6.69 -13.04
C VAL A 485 40.54 5.49 -12.23
N ALA A 486 41.51 4.75 -12.76
CA ALA A 486 42.33 3.80 -12.01
C ALA A 486 43.80 4.25 -11.99
N ALA A 487 44.53 3.79 -10.98
CA ALA A 487 45.97 4.04 -10.83
C ALA A 487 46.75 2.71 -10.76
N PRO A 488 46.82 1.93 -11.86
CA PRO A 488 47.59 0.69 -11.88
C PRO A 488 49.10 0.98 -11.94
N THR A 489 49.89 -0.08 -11.78
CA THR A 489 51.32 -0.08 -12.12
C THR A 489 51.53 -0.88 -13.40
N LEU A 490 52.56 -0.55 -14.20
CA LEU A 490 52.87 -1.30 -15.43
C LEU A 490 53.09 -2.79 -15.15
N GLY A 491 53.92 -3.12 -14.14
CA GLY A 491 54.15 -4.51 -13.75
C GLY A 491 52.89 -5.20 -13.19
N GLY A 492 51.99 -4.44 -12.56
CA GLY A 492 50.72 -4.97 -12.06
C GLY A 492 49.82 -5.46 -13.19
N LEU A 493 49.76 -4.73 -14.31
CA LEU A 493 48.94 -5.08 -15.47
C LEU A 493 49.33 -6.42 -16.12
N ALA A 494 50.58 -6.86 -15.95
CA ALA A 494 51.07 -8.14 -16.47
C ALA A 494 50.67 -9.36 -15.61
N THR A 495 50.01 -9.16 -14.46
CA THR A 495 49.61 -10.25 -13.55
C THR A 495 48.20 -10.79 -13.86
N ASN A 496 47.90 -12.00 -13.38
CA ASN A 496 46.61 -12.70 -13.61
C ASN A 496 45.36 -11.87 -13.26
N PHE A 497 45.45 -10.91 -12.34
CA PHE A 497 44.35 -10.02 -11.95
C PHE A 497 44.70 -8.53 -12.11
N GLY A 498 45.76 -8.23 -12.86
CA GLY A 498 46.32 -6.89 -13.03
C GLY A 498 45.36 -5.87 -13.63
N VAL A 499 44.48 -6.34 -14.52
CA VAL A 499 43.49 -5.52 -15.23
C VAL A 499 42.18 -5.37 -14.46
N TRP A 500 41.96 -6.12 -13.39
CA TRP A 500 40.73 -6.06 -12.61
C TRP A 500 40.37 -4.65 -12.12
N PRO A 501 41.32 -3.81 -11.64
CA PRO A 501 41.01 -2.43 -11.24
C PRO A 501 40.52 -1.52 -12.38
N LEU A 502 40.67 -1.94 -13.64
CA LEU A 502 40.24 -1.18 -14.82
C LEU A 502 38.77 -1.42 -15.19
N ILE A 503 38.10 -2.38 -14.55
CA ILE A 503 36.69 -2.68 -14.85
C ILE A 503 35.83 -1.42 -14.60
N GLY A 504 35.12 -0.99 -15.64
CA GLY A 504 34.27 0.21 -15.61
C GLY A 504 35.03 1.53 -15.50
N LYS A 505 36.36 1.54 -15.72
CA LYS A 505 37.18 2.77 -15.74
C LYS A 505 37.45 3.19 -17.18
N SER A 506 37.39 4.49 -17.45
CA SER A 506 37.73 5.04 -18.76
C SER A 506 39.19 5.49 -18.87
N VAL A 507 39.87 5.74 -17.73
CA VAL A 507 41.24 6.27 -17.71
C VAL A 507 42.12 5.53 -16.70
N ALA A 508 43.34 5.18 -17.12
CA ALA A 508 44.39 4.69 -16.24
C ALA A 508 45.53 5.71 -16.16
N ILE A 509 45.93 6.11 -14.94
CA ILE A 509 47.06 7.02 -14.71
C ILE A 509 48.17 6.26 -13.99
N ILE A 510 49.33 6.14 -14.64
CA ILE A 510 50.51 5.48 -14.09
C ILE A 510 51.53 6.56 -13.70
N SER A 511 51.68 6.82 -12.40
CA SER A 511 52.42 7.97 -11.86
C SER A 511 53.94 7.77 -11.74
N ASP A 512 54.46 6.54 -11.82
CA ASP A 512 55.89 6.20 -11.77
C ASP A 512 56.20 5.05 -12.75
N ALA A 513 56.02 5.31 -14.05
CA ALA A 513 56.32 4.34 -15.11
C ALA A 513 57.85 4.18 -15.27
N ARG A 514 58.44 3.26 -14.49
CA ARG A 514 59.84 2.84 -14.68
C ARG A 514 59.87 1.69 -15.68
N LEU A 515 60.15 2.01 -16.94
CA LEU A 515 60.44 1.00 -17.96
C LEU A 515 61.83 0.43 -17.65
N SER A 516 61.91 -0.81 -17.17
CA SER A 516 63.20 -1.53 -17.10
C SER A 516 63.71 -1.77 -18.51
N GLY A 517 65.02 -1.71 -18.73
CA GLY A 517 65.65 -1.95 -20.05
C GLY A 517 65.58 -3.40 -20.56
N ARG A 518 64.71 -4.24 -20.01
CA ARG A 518 64.39 -5.56 -20.55
C ARG A 518 62.99 -5.46 -21.15
N ALA A 519 62.85 -5.91 -22.39
CA ALA A 519 61.55 -6.24 -22.96
C ALA A 519 61.11 -7.56 -22.31
N ASP A 520 60.16 -7.48 -21.40
CA ASP A 520 59.40 -8.59 -20.84
C ASP A 520 58.10 -8.85 -21.63
#